data_AF-A0A348XGT2-F1
#
_entry.id   AF-A0A348XGT2-F1
#
_cell.length_a   1.000
_cell.length_b   1.000
_cell.length_c   1.000
_cell.angle_alpha   90.00
_cell.angle_beta   90.00
_cell.angle_gamma   90.00
#
_symmetry.space_group_name_H-M   'P 1'
#
loop_
_entity.id
_entity.type
_entity.pdbx_description
1 polymer ?
#
loop_
_entity_poly.entity_id
_entity_poly.type
_entity_poly.pdbx_seq_one_letter_code
_entity_poly.pdbx_strand_id
1 'polypeptide(L)' 'MTLVCRLLAVLFVAAPCFAQFGNLPLPGRANIEARLLLERSQTTPSDTFLVGVELEMQSGWHTYWKNPGNTGTATSV' A
#
# COMPACT_ATOMS: atom_id res chain seq x y z
N MET A 1 36.40 -4.12 -31.21
CA MET A 1 36.18 -2.95 -30.33
C MET A 1 34.84 -2.24 -30.57
N THR A 2 34.39 -2.04 -31.81
CA THR A 2 33.12 -1.36 -32.12
C THR A 2 31.86 -2.17 -31.77
N LEU A 3 31.89 -3.50 -31.90
CA LEU A 3 30.75 -4.37 -31.59
C LEU A 3 30.40 -4.40 -30.09
N VAL A 4 31.43 -4.41 -29.23
CA VAL A 4 31.30 -4.40 -27.76
C VAL A 4 30.73 -3.06 -27.28
N CYS A 5 31.19 -1.94 -27.85
CA CYS A 5 30.62 -0.63 -27.53
C CYS A 5 29.15 -0.51 -27.95
N ARG A 6 28.75 -1.12 -29.09
CA ARG A 6 27.34 -1.15 -29.51
C ARG A 6 26.48 -2.01 -28.58
N LEU A 7 26.99 -3.16 -28.15
CA LEU A 7 26.27 -4.04 -27.22
C LEU A 7 26.07 -3.38 -25.85
N LEU A 8 27.10 -2.70 -25.33
CA LEU A 8 27.05 -1.95 -24.08
C LEU A 8 26.08 -0.76 -24.18
N ALA A 9 26.06 -0.04 -25.31
CA ALA A 9 25.11 1.05 -25.53
C ALA A 9 23.65 0.55 -25.53
N VAL A 10 23.37 -0.60 -26.14
CA VAL A 10 22.02 -1.20 -26.11
C VAL A 10 21.62 -1.60 -24.68
N LEU A 11 22.54 -2.19 -23.91
CA LEU A 11 22.26 -2.55 -22.51
C LEU A 11 21.94 -1.33 -21.65
N PHE A 12 22.68 -0.23 -21.87
CA PHE A 12 22.50 1.01 -21.12
C PHE A 12 21.15 1.70 -21.41
N VAL A 13 20.67 1.61 -22.65
CA VAL A 13 19.35 2.15 -23.05
C VAL A 13 18.19 1.25 -22.61
N ALA A 14 18.38 -0.07 -22.57
CA ALA A 14 17.33 -1.02 -22.18
C ALA A 14 17.15 -1.15 -20.66
N ALA A 15 18.17 -0.84 -19.85
CA ALA A 15 18.14 -0.94 -18.40
C ALA A 15 17.02 -0.15 -17.69
N PRO A 16 16.73 1.13 -18.02
CA PRO A 16 15.68 1.89 -17.32
C PRO A 16 14.27 1.32 -17.52
N CYS A 17 14.02 0.57 -18.61
CA CYS A 17 12.72 -0.06 -18.88
C CYS A 17 12.36 -1.15 -17.85
N PHE A 18 13.35 -1.90 -17.35
CA PHE A 18 13.13 -2.96 -16.35
C PHE A 18 12.92 -2.41 -14.93
N ALA A 19 13.42 -1.21 -14.62
CA ALA A 19 13.27 -0.59 -13.30
C ALA A 19 11.83 -0.12 -13.00
N GLN A 20 11.03 0.13 -14.04
CA GLN A 20 9.66 0.62 -13.89
C GLN A 20 8.65 -0.48 -13.49
N PHE A 21 9.01 -1.75 -13.66
CA PHE A 21 8.10 -2.89 -13.42
C PHE A 21 7.83 -3.17 -11.93
N GLY A 22 8.71 -2.73 -11.02
CA GLY A 22 8.60 -3.05 -9.60
C GLY A 22 7.48 -2.30 -8.85
N ASN A 23 7.04 -1.16 -9.39
CA ASN A 23 6.12 -0.23 -8.72
C ASN A 23 4.75 -0.12 -9.40
N LEU A 24 4.39 -1.11 -10.22
CA LEU A 24 3.07 -1.18 -10.84
C LEU A 24 2.01 -1.37 -9.74
N PRO A 25 0.92 -0.58 -9.73
CA PRO A 25 -0.20 -0.81 -8.84
C PRO A 25 -0.94 -2.08 -9.28
N LEU A 26 -0.47 -3.23 -8.83
CA LEU A 26 -1.10 -4.53 -9.06
C LEU A 26 -2.26 -4.71 -8.07
N PRO A 27 -3.42 -5.21 -8.51
CA PRO A 27 -4.51 -5.55 -7.61
C PRO A 27 -4.02 -6.58 -6.58
N GLY A 28 -4.14 -6.25 -5.28
CA GLY A 28 -3.70 -7.09 -4.17
C GLY A 28 -2.49 -6.57 -3.39
N ARG A 29 -1.75 -5.56 -3.88
CA ARG A 29 -0.77 -4.82 -3.07
C ARG A 29 -1.42 -3.57 -2.49
N ALA A 30 -2.22 -3.73 -1.44
CA ALA A 30 -2.66 -2.59 -0.66
C ALA A 30 -1.46 -2.04 0.13
N ASN A 31 -1.25 -0.72 0.09
CA ASN A 31 -0.21 -0.08 0.90
C ASN A 31 -0.61 0.06 2.38
N ILE A 32 -1.88 -0.25 2.66
CA ILE A 32 -2.49 -0.25 3.97
C ILE A 32 -3.20 -1.58 4.14
N GLU A 33 -2.82 -2.35 5.14
CA GLU A 33 -3.52 -3.55 5.58
C GLU A 33 -4.45 -3.21 6.75
N ALA A 34 -5.69 -3.72 6.72
CA ALA A 34 -6.68 -3.47 7.76
C ALA A 34 -7.08 -4.78 8.46
N ARG A 35 -7.09 -4.77 9.79
CA ARG A 35 -7.54 -5.89 10.62
C ARG A 35 -8.48 -5.45 11.72
N LEU A 36 -9.43 -6.31 12.09
CA LEU A 36 -10.31 -6.10 13.24
C LEU A 36 -9.66 -6.65 14.50
N LEU A 37 -9.66 -5.85 15.56
CA LEU A 37 -9.29 -6.26 16.90
C LEU A 37 -10.56 -6.38 17.72
N LEU A 38 -10.85 -7.58 18.21
CA LEU A 38 -12.04 -7.84 19.02
C LEU A 38 -11.63 -7.87 20.50
N GLU A 39 -12.41 -7.22 21.35
CA GLU A 39 -12.21 -7.28 22.82
C GLU A 39 -12.33 -8.71 23.37
N ARG A 40 -13.05 -9.59 22.65
CA ARG A 40 -13.39 -10.95 23.07
C ARG A 40 -13.40 -11.94 21.90
N SER A 41 -13.29 -13.22 22.22
CA SER A 41 -13.24 -14.33 21.25
C SER A 41 -14.61 -14.94 20.90
N GLN A 42 -15.65 -14.68 21.70
CA GLN A 42 -17.01 -15.22 21.49
C GLN A 42 -18.04 -14.19 21.92
N THR A 43 -19.20 -14.18 21.26
CA THR A 43 -20.32 -13.27 21.54
C THR A 43 -21.66 -14.00 21.49
N THR A 44 -22.69 -13.42 22.09
CA THR A 44 -24.08 -13.89 21.99
C THR A 44 -24.93 -12.86 21.25
N PRO A 45 -26.10 -13.26 20.70
CA PRO A 45 -27.05 -12.29 20.17
C PRO A 45 -27.36 -11.19 21.21
N SER A 46 -27.49 -9.95 20.75
CA SER A 46 -27.74 -8.74 21.57
C SER A 46 -26.59 -8.28 22.47
N ASP A 47 -25.42 -8.91 22.40
CA ASP A 47 -24.23 -8.48 23.14
C ASP A 47 -23.63 -7.19 22.54
N THR A 48 -23.06 -6.34 23.39
CA THR A 48 -22.36 -5.11 22.97
C THR A 48 -20.92 -5.19 23.45
N PHE A 49 -19.98 -5.07 22.52
CA PHE A 49 -18.55 -5.18 22.82
C PHE A 49 -17.74 -4.25 21.91
N LEU A 50 -16.49 -3.98 22.30
CA LEU A 50 -15.61 -3.10 21.54
C LEU A 50 -14.98 -3.83 20.36
N VAL A 51 -14.94 -3.12 19.22
CA VAL A 51 -14.20 -3.51 18.02
C VAL A 51 -13.26 -2.39 17.66
N GLY A 52 -11.97 -2.70 17.59
CA GLY A 52 -10.95 -1.83 17.04
C GLY A 52 -10.71 -2.13 15.56
N VAL A 53 -10.35 -1.11 14.79
CA VAL A 53 -9.80 -1.25 13.45
C VAL A 53 -8.32 -0.86 13.53
N GLU A 54 -7.46 -1.80 13.19
CA GLU A 54 -6.02 -1.55 13.08
C GLU A 54 -5.63 -1.41 11.61
N LEU A 55 -4.87 -0.36 11.32
CA LEU A 55 -4.36 -0.04 9.99
C LEU A 55 -2.83 -0.06 10.02
N GLU A 56 -2.23 -1.02 9.32
CA GLU A 56 -0.78 -1.15 9.16
C GLU A 56 -0.38 -0.60 7.80
N MET A 57 0.50 0.40 7.76
CA MET A 57 0.82 1.15 6.54
C MET A 57 2.29 1.01 6.17
N GLN A 58 2.57 0.85 4.88
CA GLN A 58 3.94 0.90 4.38
C GLN A 58 4.54 2.31 4.56
N SER A 59 5.88 2.38 4.57
CA SER A 59 6.59 3.66 4.71
C SER A 59 6.13 4.69 3.69
N GLY A 60 5.83 5.90 4.15
CA GLY A 60 5.33 7.01 3.32
C GLY A 60 3.83 7.00 3.05
N TRP A 61 3.10 5.97 3.49
CA TRP A 61 1.65 5.91 3.40
C TRP A 61 1.00 6.32 4.70
N HIS A 62 0.01 7.21 4.60
CA HIS A 62 -0.76 7.73 5.71
C HIS A 62 -2.24 7.82 5.33
N THR A 63 -3.11 7.67 6.32
CA THR A 63 -4.53 8.00 6.16
C THR A 63 -4.86 9.37 6.74
N TYR A 64 -6.02 9.89 6.40
CA TYR A 64 -6.49 11.18 6.87
C TYR A 64 -7.21 11.09 8.21
N TRP A 65 -6.98 12.11 9.04
CA TRP A 65 -7.72 12.35 10.27
C TRP A 65 -9.17 12.76 9.98
N LYS A 66 -10.02 12.72 11.03
CA LYS A 66 -11.45 13.04 10.95
C LYS A 66 -11.74 14.43 10.36
N ASN A 67 -10.85 15.39 10.56
CA ASN A 67 -10.93 16.70 9.92
C ASN A 67 -9.74 16.89 8.96
N PRO A 68 -9.85 16.45 7.69
CA PRO A 68 -8.75 16.43 6.74
C PRO A 68 -8.51 17.77 6.03
N GLY A 69 -9.25 18.82 6.38
CA GLY A 69 -9.28 20.06 5.62
C GLY A 69 -9.87 19.85 4.21
N ASN A 70 -9.44 20.67 3.25
CA ASN A 70 -10.07 20.74 1.92
C ASN A 70 -9.55 19.70 0.92
N THR A 71 -8.52 18.91 1.26
CA THR A 71 -7.75 18.11 0.29
C THR A 71 -7.78 16.61 0.58
N GLY A 72 -8.29 16.19 1.74
CA GLY A 72 -8.36 14.77 2.10
C GLY A 72 -9.80 14.28 2.33
N THR A 73 -9.95 12.95 2.31
CA THR A 73 -11.19 12.26 2.69
C THR A 73 -10.93 11.50 3.97
N ALA A 74 -11.71 11.78 5.01
CA ALA A 74 -11.57 11.10 6.29
C ALA A 74 -11.82 9.59 6.15
N THR A 75 -11.09 8.80 6.93
CA THR A 75 -11.34 7.36 7.04
C THR A 75 -12.73 7.12 7.66
N SER A 76 -13.51 6.22 7.09
CA SER A 76 -14.82 5.81 7.62
C SER A 76 -14.83 4.31 7.89
N VAL A 77 -15.63 3.91 8.88
CA VAL A 77 -16.07 2.53 9.12
C VAL A 77 -17.49 2.34 8.63
#